data_AF-A0A8S2SLK2-F1
#
_entry.id   AF-A0A8S2SLK2-F1
#
_cell.length_a   1.000
_cell.length_b   1.000
_cell.length_c   1.000
_cell.angle_alpha   90.00
_cell.angle_beta   90.00
_cell.angle_gamma   90.00
#
_symmetry.space_group_name_H-M   'P 1'
#
loop_
_entity.id
_entity.type
_entity.pdbx_description
1 polymer ?
#
loop_
_entity_poly.entity_id
_entity_poly.type
_entity_poly.pdbx_seq_one_letter_code
_entity_poly.pdbx_strand_id
1 'polypeptide(L)'
;HAVDIVSSNRDLAIEGEQKCRSFFQLLKLESGHICSENDEVNHQSYRSDLNTPQGNIVYGEVGTFQRDILEEEFNSKKIFGKRYENRNKSLIVDEVDNMCLDKARHVLYLSHEIES
;
A
#
# COMPACT_ATOMS: atom_id res chain seq x y z
N HIS A 1 4.24 -2.36 -14.53
CA HIS A 1 3.28 -3.19 -13.76
C HIS A 1 3.23 -2.61 -12.36
N ALA A 2 2.04 -2.53 -11.75
CA ALA A 2 1.88 -2.14 -10.35
C ALA A 2 1.61 -3.39 -9.53
N VAL A 3 2.38 -3.60 -8.48
CA VAL A 3 2.30 -4.75 -7.59
C VAL A 3 2.12 -4.25 -6.18
N ASP A 4 1.06 -4.69 -5.52
CA ASP A 4 0.79 -4.40 -4.12
C ASP A 4 0.96 -5.70 -3.32
N ILE A 5 1.80 -5.66 -2.29
CA ILE A 5 2.08 -6.78 -1.40
C ILE A 5 1.46 -6.43 -0.05
N VAL A 6 0.42 -7.18 0.30
CA VAL A 6 -0.37 -6.95 1.51
C VAL A 6 0.06 -7.97 2.55
N SER A 7 0.49 -7.47 3.71
CA SER A 7 0.79 -8.30 4.87
C SER A 7 -0.28 -8.12 5.95
N SER A 8 -0.25 -8.99 6.96
CA SER A 8 -1.18 -8.92 8.08
C SER A 8 -0.91 -7.69 8.95
N ASN A 9 0.35 -7.22 9.10
CA ASN A 9 0.69 -6.08 9.95
C ASN A 9 1.86 -5.24 9.41
N ARG A 10 2.07 -4.06 10.02
CA ARG A 10 3.08 -3.08 9.60
C ARG A 10 4.51 -3.61 9.70
N ASP A 11 4.86 -4.28 10.80
CA ASP A 11 6.23 -4.74 11.03
C ASP A 11 6.65 -5.76 9.96
N LEU A 12 5.76 -6.70 9.63
CA LEU A 12 6.00 -7.68 8.58
C LEU A 12 6.09 -7.06 7.19
N ALA A 13 5.24 -6.06 6.89
CA ALA A 13 5.31 -5.34 5.63
C ALA A 13 6.64 -4.58 5.47
N ILE A 14 7.12 -3.91 6.54
CA ILE A 14 8.41 -3.21 6.55
C ILE A 14 9.56 -4.21 6.38
N GLU A 15 9.55 -5.28 7.17
CA GLU A 15 10.61 -6.30 7.12
C GLU A 15 10.65 -6.99 5.76
N GLY A 16 9.50 -7.33 5.18
CA GLY A 16 9.38 -7.94 3.86
C GLY A 16 9.93 -7.05 2.75
N GLU A 17 9.61 -5.76 2.79
CA GLU A 17 10.15 -4.77 1.85
C GLU A 17 11.67 -4.67 1.97
N GLN A 18 12.20 -4.50 3.19
CA GLN A 18 13.63 -4.32 3.44
C GLN A 18 14.44 -5.55 3.03
N LYS A 19 13.94 -6.77 3.30
CA LYS A 19 14.58 -8.03 2.90
C LYS A 19 14.69 -8.16 1.39
N CYS A 20 13.65 -7.76 0.65
CA CYS A 20 13.56 -7.94 -0.80
C CYS A 20 14.10 -6.75 -1.61
N ARG A 21 14.32 -5.58 -0.98
CA ARG A 21 14.74 -4.35 -1.65
C ARG A 21 15.96 -4.53 -2.55
N SER A 22 17.02 -5.14 -2.03
CA SER A 22 18.28 -5.35 -2.79
C SER A 22 18.06 -6.26 -4.01
N PHE A 23 17.20 -7.26 -3.88
CA PHE A 23 16.82 -8.15 -4.97
C PHE A 23 16.01 -7.42 -6.04
N PHE A 24 15.05 -6.58 -5.65
CA PHE A 24 14.30 -5.76 -6.62
C PHE A 24 15.21 -4.76 -7.33
N GLN A 25 16.13 -4.11 -6.62
CA GLN A 25 17.11 -3.20 -7.21
C GLN A 25 18.02 -3.89 -8.24
N LEU A 26 18.42 -5.14 -7.99
CA LEU A 26 19.17 -5.96 -8.96
C LEU A 26 18.40 -6.13 -10.28
N LEU A 27 17.07 -6.22 -10.21
CA LEU A 27 16.17 -6.31 -11.36
C LEU A 27 15.77 -4.94 -11.93
N LYS A 28 16.37 -3.84 -11.44
CA LYS A 28 15.99 -2.46 -11.76
C LYS A 28 14.53 -2.15 -11.44
N LEU A 29 14.01 -2.78 -10.40
CA LEU A 29 12.71 -2.53 -9.80
C LEU A 29 12.92 -1.77 -8.49
N GLU A 30 11.91 -0.98 -8.14
CA GLU A 30 11.91 -0.21 -6.90
C GLU A 30 10.77 -0.70 -6.01
N SER A 31 11.05 -0.76 -4.72
CA SER A 31 10.09 -1.13 -3.67
C SER A 31 9.97 -0.03 -2.63
N GLY A 32 8.79 0.08 -2.03
CA GLY A 32 8.54 0.96 -0.89
C GLY A 32 7.45 0.38 -0.01
N HIS A 33 7.16 1.06 1.11
CA HIS A 33 6.10 0.64 2.03
C HIS A 33 5.23 1.81 2.49
N ILE A 34 3.97 1.52 2.79
CA ILE A 34 2.99 2.50 3.28
C ILE A 34 2.79 2.43 4.81
N CYS A 35 3.80 1.95 5.53
CA CYS A 35 3.72 1.75 6.98
C CYS A 35 4.33 2.90 7.80
N SER A 36 4.47 4.11 7.22
CA SER A 36 4.93 5.31 7.95
C SER A 36 3.79 5.94 8.76
N GLU A 37 4.15 6.61 9.87
CA GLU A 37 3.22 7.48 10.62
C GLU A 37 2.82 8.74 9.83
N ASN A 38 3.60 9.10 8.79
CA ASN A 38 3.29 10.24 7.94
C ASN A 38 2.63 9.77 6.64
N ASP A 39 1.35 10.10 6.47
CA ASP A 39 0.56 9.75 5.29
C ASP A 39 1.13 10.32 3.99
N GLU A 40 1.78 11.49 4.01
CA GLU A 40 2.43 12.02 2.80
C GLU A 40 3.57 11.13 2.32
N VAL A 41 4.33 10.55 3.24
CA VAL A 41 5.40 9.58 2.94
C VAL A 41 4.81 8.29 2.38
N ASN A 42 3.68 7.84 2.92
CA ASN A 42 2.96 6.67 2.40
C ASN A 42 2.48 6.93 0.97
N HIS A 43 1.85 8.09 0.71
CA HIS A 43 1.36 8.43 -0.62
C HIS A 43 2.47 8.57 -1.66
N GLN A 44 3.66 9.04 -1.26
CA GLN A 44 4.84 9.06 -2.13
C GLN A 44 5.23 7.66 -2.60
N SER A 45 5.06 6.63 -1.76
CA SER A 45 5.36 5.24 -2.13
C SER A 45 4.47 4.72 -3.26
N TYR A 46 3.27 5.28 -3.47
CA TYR A 46 2.42 4.94 -4.62
C TYR A 46 2.82 5.67 -5.91
N ARG A 47 3.42 6.86 -5.79
CA ARG A 47 3.60 7.79 -6.90
C ARG A 47 4.93 7.49 -7.62
N SER A 48 4.82 7.02 -8.85
CA SER A 48 5.93 7.08 -9.80
C SER A 48 5.97 8.49 -10.41
N ASP A 49 6.92 9.34 -10.01
CA ASP A 49 7.17 10.59 -10.73
C ASP A 49 8.21 10.40 -11.85
N LEU A 50 8.30 11.38 -12.77
CA LEU A 50 9.10 11.28 -14.01
C LEU A 50 10.63 11.34 -13.76
N ASN A 51 11.07 11.66 -12.54
CA ASN A 51 12.49 11.89 -12.22
C ASN A 51 13.03 10.93 -11.15
N THR A 52 12.15 10.15 -10.52
CA THR A 52 12.50 9.12 -9.55
C THR A 52 11.93 7.79 -10.07
N PRO A 53 12.75 6.77 -10.35
CA PRO A 53 12.20 5.43 -10.52
C PRO A 53 11.54 5.09 -9.17
N GLN A 54 10.21 5.01 -9.09
CA GLN A 54 9.50 4.75 -7.84
C GLN A 54 8.36 3.74 -8.00
N GLY A 55 8.02 3.13 -6.87
CA GLY A 55 7.83 1.69 -6.67
C GLY A 55 6.86 0.98 -7.62
N ASN A 56 7.41 0.05 -8.41
CA ASN A 56 6.60 -0.98 -9.05
C ASN A 56 5.94 -1.89 -8.00
N ILE A 57 6.55 -1.97 -6.81
CA ILE A 57 6.17 -2.88 -5.74
C ILE A 57 5.94 -2.04 -4.47
N VAL A 58 4.76 -2.15 -3.86
CA VAL A 58 4.42 -1.45 -2.62
C VAL A 58 3.99 -2.45 -1.57
N TYR A 59 4.65 -2.43 -0.43
CA TYR A 59 4.30 -3.22 0.74
C TYR A 59 3.40 -2.43 1.69
N GLY A 60 2.43 -3.08 2.31
CA GLY A 60 1.60 -2.45 3.32
C GLY A 60 0.81 -3.48 4.11
N GLU A 61 0.31 -3.06 5.27
CA GLU A 61 -0.72 -3.85 5.92
C GLU A 61 -2.09 -3.63 5.27
N VAL A 62 -2.96 -4.63 5.37
CA VAL A 62 -4.32 -4.59 4.78
C VAL A 62 -5.11 -3.33 5.15
N GLY A 63 -5.03 -2.89 6.41
CA GLY A 63 -5.78 -1.74 6.92
C GLY A 63 -5.38 -0.43 6.24
N THR A 64 -4.08 -0.24 5.95
CA THR A 64 -3.61 0.98 5.29
C THR A 64 -4.10 1.06 3.85
N PHE A 65 -4.03 -0.04 3.09
CA PHE A 65 -4.58 -0.05 1.73
C PHE A 65 -6.08 0.23 1.71
N GLN A 66 -6.85 -0.40 2.62
CA GLN A 66 -8.28 -0.17 2.72
C GLN A 66 -8.61 1.29 3.10
N ARG A 67 -7.88 1.87 4.05
CA ARG A 67 -8.03 3.28 4.43
C ARG A 67 -7.78 4.21 3.24
N ASP A 68 -6.68 4.00 2.53
CA ASP A 68 -6.30 4.85 1.39
C ASP A 68 -7.31 4.72 0.24
N ILE A 69 -7.89 3.52 0.02
CA ILE A 69 -9.01 3.32 -0.92
C ILE A 69 -10.21 4.17 -0.51
N LEU A 70 -10.65 4.07 0.75
CA LEU A 70 -11.79 4.84 1.25
C LEU A 70 -11.52 6.36 1.19
N GLU A 71 -10.33 6.82 1.53
CA GLU A 71 -9.98 8.23 1.44
C GLU A 71 -10.04 8.75 0.00
N GLU A 72 -9.54 7.99 -0.98
CA GLU A 72 -9.61 8.42 -2.39
C GLU A 72 -11.04 8.41 -2.93
N GLU A 73 -11.85 7.42 -2.55
CA GLU A 73 -13.25 7.30 -2.97
C GLU A 73 -14.16 8.39 -2.37
N PHE A 74 -13.97 8.74 -1.10
CA PHE A 74 -14.92 9.60 -0.37
C PHE A 74 -14.42 11.03 -0.14
N ASN A 75 -13.10 11.28 -0.09
CA ASN A 75 -12.54 12.61 0.24
C ASN A 75 -11.92 13.34 -0.97
N SER A 76 -12.19 12.90 -2.20
CA SER A 76 -11.68 13.52 -3.45
C SER A 76 -10.14 13.68 -3.51
N LYS A 77 -9.40 12.90 -2.72
CA LYS A 77 -7.95 12.96 -2.59
C LYS A 77 -7.32 11.95 -3.54
N LYS A 78 -6.46 12.42 -4.47
CA LYS A 78 -5.74 11.53 -5.39
C LYS A 78 -4.52 10.90 -4.71
N ILE A 79 -4.74 9.82 -3.96
CA ILE A 79 -3.71 9.09 -3.21
C ILE A 79 -2.86 8.24 -4.16
N PHE A 80 -3.50 7.38 -4.96
CA PHE A 80 -2.83 6.46 -5.87
C PHE A 80 -2.33 7.12 -7.16
N GLY A 81 -2.74 8.37 -7.44
CA GLY A 81 -2.34 9.10 -8.63
C GLY A 81 -2.64 8.31 -9.90
N LYS A 82 -1.61 7.99 -10.69
CA LYS A 82 -1.73 7.18 -11.92
C LYS A 82 -1.35 5.71 -11.75
N ARG A 83 -1.09 5.25 -10.51
CA ARG A 83 -0.58 3.89 -10.22
C ARG A 83 -1.44 2.80 -10.85
N TYR A 84 -2.75 2.97 -10.77
CA TYR A 84 -3.74 2.00 -11.24
C TYR A 84 -4.38 2.36 -12.59
N GLU A 85 -3.96 3.45 -13.23
CA GLU A 85 -4.42 3.85 -14.56
C GLU A 85 -3.59 3.15 -15.63
N ASN A 86 -4.23 2.43 -16.56
CA ASN A 86 -3.59 1.83 -17.74
C ASN A 86 -2.39 0.89 -17.45
N ARG A 87 -2.29 0.36 -16.22
CA ARG A 87 -1.26 -0.61 -15.82
C ARG A 87 -1.90 -1.95 -15.47
N ASN A 88 -1.20 -3.03 -15.80
CA ASN A 88 -1.48 -4.36 -15.24
C ASN A 88 -1.25 -4.30 -13.71
N LYS A 89 -2.27 -4.71 -12.97
CA LYS A 89 -2.35 -4.67 -11.50
C LYS A 89 -2.20 -6.08 -10.96
N SER A 90 -1.34 -6.25 -9.97
CA SER A 90 -1.15 -7.51 -9.25
C SER A 90 -1.24 -7.25 -7.76
N LEU A 91 -2.05 -8.06 -7.08
CA LEU A 91 -2.13 -8.09 -5.63
C LEU A 91 -1.54 -9.41 -5.15
N ILE A 92 -0.58 -9.36 -4.23
CA ILE A 92 -0.03 -10.51 -3.54
C ILE A 92 -0.41 -10.38 -2.07
N VAL A 93 -1.08 -11.40 -1.54
CA VAL A 93 -1.46 -11.44 -0.13
C VAL A 93 -0.48 -12.37 0.57
N ASP A 94 0.29 -11.81 1.50
CA ASP A 94 1.15 -12.54 2.41
C ASP A 94 0.38 -12.90 3.68
N GLU A 95 0.74 -14.00 4.34
CA GLU A 95 0.04 -14.53 5.52
C GLU A 95 -1.48 -14.68 5.34
N VAL A 96 -1.88 -15.36 4.25
CA VAL A 96 -3.28 -15.53 3.84
C VAL A 96 -4.14 -16.17 4.94
N ASP A 97 -3.58 -17.07 5.75
CA ASP A 97 -4.24 -17.71 6.87
C ASP A 97 -4.65 -16.69 7.96
N ASN A 98 -3.70 -15.87 8.43
CA ASN A 98 -3.98 -14.80 9.38
C ASN A 98 -4.92 -13.74 8.79
N MET A 99 -4.78 -13.41 7.50
CA MET A 99 -5.60 -12.41 6.84
C MET A 99 -7.06 -12.86 6.62
N CYS A 100 -7.28 -14.13 6.24
CA CYS A 100 -8.61 -14.64 5.92
C CYS A 100 -9.37 -15.22 7.13
N LEU A 101 -8.69 -15.59 8.21
CA LEU A 101 -9.36 -16.17 9.39
C LEU A 101 -9.46 -15.17 10.53
N ASP A 102 -8.35 -14.51 10.88
CA ASP A 102 -8.31 -13.62 12.05
C ASP A 102 -8.73 -12.20 11.68
N LYS A 103 -8.20 -11.66 10.57
CA LYS A 103 -8.49 -10.27 10.15
C LYS A 103 -9.75 -10.11 9.31
N ALA A 104 -10.25 -11.16 8.67
CA ALA A 104 -11.49 -11.08 7.87
C ALA A 104 -12.74 -10.72 8.69
N ARG A 105 -12.68 -10.89 10.02
CA ARG A 105 -13.77 -10.52 10.94
C ARG A 105 -13.76 -9.04 11.33
N HIS A 106 -12.70 -8.30 10.99
CA HIS A 106 -12.59 -6.88 11.31
C HIS A 106 -13.10 -6.04 10.13
N VAL A 107 -14.05 -5.15 10.44
CA VAL A 107 -14.58 -4.16 9.49
C VAL A 107 -13.88 -2.83 9.72
N LEU A 108 -13.27 -2.29 8.67
CA LEU A 108 -12.72 -0.93 8.70
C LEU A 108 -13.86 0.08 8.55
N TYR A 109 -13.97 1.01 9.49
CA TYR A 109 -14.95 2.10 9.45
C TYR A 109 -14.24 3.45 9.25
N LEU A 110 -14.65 4.19 8.22
CA LEU A 110 -14.31 5.60 8.09
C LEU A 110 -15.39 6.43 8.78
N SER A 111 -15.11 6.92 9.99
CA SER A 111 -16.02 7.80 10.73
C SER A 111 -15.56 9.25 10.66
N HIS A 112 -16.49 10.18 10.50
CA HIS A 112 -16.26 11.61 10.70
C HIS A 112 -17.22 12.09 11.80
N GLU A 113 -16.74 12.97 12.69
CA GLU A 113 -17.63 13.72 13.57
C GLU A 113 -18.39 14.74 12.72
N ILE A 114 -19.73 14.69 12.78
CA ILE A 114 -20.56 15.77 12.29
C ILE A 114 -20.62 16.79 13.42
N GLU A 115 -19.84 17.87 13.33
CA GLU A 115 -20.00 19.01 14.24
C GLU A 115 -21.44 19.55 14.06
N SER A 116 -22.21 19.50 15.15
CA SER A 116 -23.59 19.98 15.25
C SER A 116 -23.68 21.50 15.40
#